data_AF-N1PNE8-F1
#
_entry.id   AF-N1PNE8-F1
#
_cell.length_a   1.000
_cell.length_b   1.000
_cell.length_c   1.000
_cell.angle_alpha   90.00
_cell.angle_beta   90.00
_cell.angle_gamma   90.00
#
_symmetry.space_group_name_H-M   'P 1'
#
loop_
_entity.id
_entity.type
_entity.pdbx_description
1 polymer ?
#
loop_
_entity_poly.entity_id
_entity_poly.type
_entity_poly.pdbx_seq_one_letter_code
_entity_poly.pdbx_strand_id
1 'polypeptide(L)'
;MAAKGEQTSTKPTMQNKSAAGGMLALFKKGEGFYKDGYCRTGPEDSGNHSIAATVTDDFLKSSNGKEYSSVSAGDKTCLSAQHWADAMKELDGEQVPKVHLHASHEKALDVVGYKDLKKFAAQGEATNQSGRQETHINPSSGSGPVKERNEFGGDQGTVAPGRGKSQNVGTDTKPEGSGGQRG
;
A
#
# COMPACT_ATOMS: atom_id res chain seq x y z
N MET A 1 30.94 38.23 10.46
CA MET A 1 29.85 38.04 9.47
C MET A 1 30.10 36.70 8.80
N ALA A 2 29.45 35.63 9.26
CA ALA A 2 29.63 34.29 8.72
C ALA A 2 28.95 34.20 7.36
N ALA A 3 29.74 34.04 6.31
CA ALA A 3 29.23 33.75 4.97
C ALA A 3 28.48 32.42 5.03
N LYS A 4 27.15 32.48 4.92
CA LYS A 4 26.32 31.31 4.66
C LYS A 4 26.73 30.79 3.28
N GLY A 5 27.47 29.69 3.27
CA GLY A 5 27.72 28.93 2.05
C GLY A 5 26.39 28.48 1.48
N GLU A 6 25.99 29.12 0.39
CA GLU A 6 24.94 28.62 -0.48
C GLU A 6 25.48 27.33 -1.12
N GLN A 7 25.15 26.19 -0.52
CA GLN A 7 25.50 24.89 -1.03
C GLN A 7 24.60 24.61 -2.25
N THR A 8 24.90 25.27 -3.37
CA THR A 8 24.47 24.82 -4.69
C THR A 8 25.26 23.55 -4.99
N SER A 9 24.62 22.43 -4.70
CA SER A 9 25.12 21.07 -4.89
C SER A 9 25.61 20.88 -6.34
N THR A 10 26.91 21.04 -6.55
CA THR A 10 27.61 20.87 -7.84
C THR A 10 28.39 19.56 -7.85
N LYS A 11 27.80 18.47 -7.35
CA LYS A 11 28.35 17.12 -7.55
C LYS A 11 27.44 16.32 -8.48
N PRO A 12 28.03 15.60 -9.45
CA PRO A 12 27.31 15.00 -10.56
C PRO A 12 26.25 14.09 -9.99
N THR A 13 25.03 14.20 -10.52
CA THR A 13 23.91 13.27 -10.44
C THR A 13 24.30 11.99 -9.69
N MET A 14 24.25 12.01 -8.34
CA MET A 14 24.40 10.77 -7.57
C MET A 14 23.40 9.83 -8.22
N GLN A 15 23.88 8.69 -8.69
CA GLN A 15 23.06 7.70 -9.37
C GLN A 15 22.05 7.22 -8.34
N ASN A 16 20.92 7.94 -8.23
CA ASN A 16 19.83 7.66 -7.33
C ASN A 16 19.12 6.46 -7.94
N LYS A 17 19.73 5.29 -7.81
CA LYS A 17 19.12 4.03 -8.20
C LYS A 17 18.35 3.51 -7.00
N SER A 18 17.18 3.00 -7.32
CA SER A 18 16.36 2.26 -6.39
C SER A 18 16.98 0.89 -6.09
N ALA A 19 16.66 0.31 -4.95
CA ALA A 19 16.98 -1.08 -4.63
C ALA A 19 16.36 -2.07 -5.63
N ALA A 20 15.31 -1.66 -6.35
CA ALA A 20 14.70 -2.41 -7.45
C ALA A 20 15.50 -2.33 -8.78
N GLY A 21 16.57 -1.55 -8.86
CA GLY A 21 17.42 -1.39 -10.05
C GLY A 21 16.95 -0.33 -11.06
N GLY A 22 15.82 0.34 -10.81
CA GLY A 22 15.33 1.49 -11.58
C GLY A 22 15.76 2.84 -11.01
N MET A 23 15.25 3.95 -11.57
CA MET A 23 15.43 5.29 -10.99
C MET A 23 14.71 5.38 -9.64
N LEU A 24 15.33 6.06 -8.67
CA LEU A 24 14.73 6.31 -7.36
C LEU A 24 13.48 7.17 -7.52
N ALA A 25 12.34 6.63 -7.09
CA ALA A 25 11.08 7.35 -7.14
C ALA A 25 10.90 8.29 -5.94
N LEU A 26 10.11 9.35 -6.15
CA LEU A 26 9.67 10.25 -5.08
C LEU A 26 8.80 9.46 -4.11
N PHE A 27 9.10 9.54 -2.81
CA PHE A 27 8.39 8.77 -1.80
C PHE A 27 7.35 9.62 -1.05
N LYS A 28 7.80 10.66 -0.35
CA LYS A 28 6.93 11.57 0.41
C LYS A 28 7.57 12.96 0.46
N LYS A 29 6.81 13.97 0.04
CA LYS A 29 7.29 15.36 -0.02
C LYS A 29 7.79 15.83 1.35
N GLY A 30 9.01 16.36 1.38
CA GLY A 30 9.62 16.93 2.59
C GLY A 30 10.30 15.91 3.53
N GLU A 31 10.27 14.62 3.18
CA GLU A 31 11.01 13.57 3.90
C GLU A 31 12.40 13.33 3.29
N GLY A 32 13.16 12.44 3.94
CA GLY A 32 14.52 12.07 3.55
C GLY A 32 15.57 12.99 4.13
N PHE A 33 16.82 12.52 4.13
CA PHE A 33 17.96 13.24 4.72
C PHE A 33 18.11 14.67 4.16
N TYR A 34 17.91 14.81 2.84
CA TYR A 34 18.00 16.08 2.12
C TYR A 34 16.66 16.84 2.03
N LYS A 35 15.58 16.32 2.62
CA LYS A 35 14.22 16.90 2.62
C LYS A 35 13.61 17.18 1.23
N ASP A 36 14.12 16.54 0.18
CA ASP A 36 13.59 16.61 -1.18
C ASP A 36 12.46 15.62 -1.47
N GLY A 37 12.20 14.71 -0.52
CA GLY A 37 11.16 13.69 -0.59
C GLY A 37 11.56 12.37 -1.23
N TYR A 38 12.84 12.20 -1.55
CA TYR A 38 13.43 10.92 -1.94
C TYR A 38 14.25 10.35 -0.78
N CYS A 39 14.18 9.03 -0.56
CA CYS A 39 14.99 8.35 0.46
C CYS A 39 16.42 8.10 -0.05
N ARG A 40 17.08 9.17 -0.51
CA ARG A 40 18.48 9.14 -0.94
C ARG A 40 19.39 9.52 0.23
N THR A 41 20.58 8.93 0.21
CA THR A 41 21.61 9.12 1.24
C THR A 41 22.93 9.51 0.57
N GLY A 42 23.81 10.15 1.33
CA GLY A 42 25.14 10.55 0.87
C GLY A 42 26.25 10.04 1.81
N PRO A 43 27.51 10.36 1.54
CA PRO A 43 28.62 10.07 2.45
C PRO A 43 28.54 10.87 3.77
N GLU A 44 27.75 11.94 3.79
CA GLU A 44 27.47 12.77 4.97
C GLU A 44 26.41 12.16 5.91
N ASP A 45 25.65 11.17 5.43
CA ASP A 45 24.57 10.53 6.18
C ASP A 45 25.05 9.19 6.75
N SER A 46 25.65 9.25 7.95
CA SER A 46 26.14 8.06 8.66
C SER A 46 25.02 7.06 9.01
N GLY A 47 23.78 7.54 9.14
CA GLY A 47 22.62 6.71 9.46
C GLY A 47 22.08 5.91 8.28
N ASN A 48 22.54 6.15 7.05
CA ASN A 48 22.08 5.46 5.85
C ASN A 48 20.53 5.43 5.74
N HIS A 49 19.90 6.60 5.70
CA HIS A 49 18.45 6.81 5.55
C HIS A 49 17.97 6.50 4.13
N SER A 50 18.23 5.26 3.71
CA SER A 50 18.01 4.75 2.36
C SER A 50 16.73 3.94 2.20
N ILE A 51 16.09 3.52 3.29
CA ILE A 51 14.94 2.61 3.23
C ILE A 51 13.66 3.41 3.24
N ALA A 52 12.89 3.37 2.16
CA ALA A 52 11.54 3.89 2.13
C ALA A 52 10.59 2.85 2.70
N ALA A 53 9.98 3.12 3.85
CA ALA A 53 9.08 2.17 4.48
C ALA A 53 7.80 2.81 5.01
N THR A 54 6.78 1.98 5.13
CA THR A 54 5.55 2.28 5.87
C THR A 54 5.73 1.72 7.28
N VAL A 55 5.79 2.62 8.26
CA VAL A 55 5.99 2.24 9.66
C VAL A 55 4.74 1.58 10.24
N THR A 56 4.95 0.70 11.22
CA THR A 56 3.88 0.02 11.96
C THR A 56 3.88 0.49 13.40
N ASP A 57 2.76 0.31 14.10
CA ASP A 57 2.66 0.65 15.52
C ASP A 57 3.68 -0.13 16.37
N ASP A 58 3.92 -1.39 16.01
CA ASP A 58 4.87 -2.27 16.69
C ASP A 58 6.32 -1.82 16.50
N PHE A 59 6.68 -1.41 15.27
CA PHE A 59 7.98 -0.79 15.00
C PHE A 59 8.21 0.47 15.84
N LEU A 60 7.21 1.36 15.93
CA LEU A 60 7.31 2.59 16.73
C LEU A 60 7.48 2.34 18.23
N LYS A 61 7.05 1.16 18.71
CA LYS A 61 7.24 0.71 20.09
C LYS A 61 8.59 0.05 20.33
N SER A 62 9.25 -0.48 19.30
CA SER A 62 10.61 -1.01 19.39
C SER A 62 11.63 0.11 19.71
N SER A 63 12.77 -0.28 20.27
CA SER A 63 13.94 0.61 20.45
C SER A 63 14.37 1.26 19.14
N ASN A 64 14.19 0.57 18.01
CA ASN A 64 14.52 1.04 16.67
C ASN A 64 13.53 2.07 16.09
N GLY A 65 12.33 2.19 16.68
CA GLY A 65 11.29 3.11 16.24
C GLY A 65 11.24 4.43 17.01
N LYS A 66 11.96 4.55 18.14
CA LYS A 66 11.87 5.73 19.03
C LYS A 66 12.27 7.05 18.36
N GLU A 67 13.24 6.99 17.45
CA GLU A 67 13.66 8.16 16.65
C GLU A 67 12.59 8.62 15.65
N TYR A 68 11.64 7.73 15.31
CA TYR A 68 10.51 7.98 14.41
C TYR A 68 9.21 8.27 15.17
N SER A 69 9.26 8.61 16.46
CA SER A 69 8.09 8.91 17.30
C SER A 69 7.22 10.09 16.81
N SER A 70 7.72 10.87 15.84
CA SER A 70 6.97 11.96 15.19
C SER A 70 6.03 11.49 14.07
N VAL A 71 6.14 10.23 13.62
CA VAL A 71 5.25 9.65 12.59
C VAL A 71 4.25 8.67 13.22
N SER A 72 3.10 8.49 12.59
CA SER A 72 2.07 7.56 13.08
C SER A 72 2.20 6.19 12.42
N ALA A 73 1.61 5.16 13.02
CA ALA A 73 1.50 3.86 12.39
C ALA A 73 0.76 3.98 11.04
N GLY A 74 1.32 3.39 9.98
CA GLY A 74 0.83 3.49 8.61
C GLY A 74 1.40 4.67 7.82
N ASP A 75 2.15 5.58 8.44
CA ASP A 75 2.84 6.65 7.72
C ASP A 75 4.01 6.13 6.89
N LYS A 76 4.25 6.84 5.79
CA LYS A 76 5.42 6.65 4.94
C LYS A 76 6.54 7.54 5.45
N THR A 77 7.72 6.97 5.70
CA THR A 77 8.93 7.73 6.05
C THR A 77 10.20 7.00 5.62
N CYS A 78 11.32 7.72 5.55
CA CYS A 78 12.61 7.15 5.22
C CYS A 78 13.30 6.69 6.52
N LEU A 79 13.55 5.39 6.62
CA LEU A 79 14.21 4.75 7.75
C LEU A 79 15.70 4.54 7.47
N SER A 80 16.49 4.54 8.54
CA SER A 80 17.86 4.04 8.54
C SER A 80 17.90 2.55 8.18
N ALA A 81 18.84 2.19 7.30
CA ALA A 81 19.05 0.80 6.92
C ALA A 81 19.43 -0.09 8.12
N GLN A 82 20.14 0.45 9.12
CA GLN A 82 20.52 -0.30 10.31
C GLN A 82 19.32 -0.55 11.24
N HIS A 83 18.54 0.49 11.53
CA HIS A 83 17.37 0.37 12.40
C HIS A 83 16.29 -0.55 11.82
N TRP A 84 16.09 -0.50 10.49
CA TRP A 84 15.21 -1.45 9.82
C TRP A 84 15.73 -2.89 9.91
N ALA A 85 17.03 -3.10 9.71
CA ALA A 85 17.65 -4.43 9.79
C ALA A 85 17.59 -5.03 11.20
N ASP A 86 17.66 -4.21 12.23
CA ASP A 86 17.51 -4.65 13.60
C ASP A 86 16.04 -4.95 13.92
N ALA A 87 15.13 -4.07 13.51
CA ALA A 87 13.70 -4.29 13.63
C ALA A 87 13.22 -5.55 12.92
N MET A 88 13.78 -5.92 11.75
CA MET A 88 13.42 -7.18 11.09
C MET A 88 13.82 -8.43 11.88
N LYS A 89 14.82 -8.33 12.77
CA LYS A 89 15.28 -9.43 13.62
C LYS A 89 14.49 -9.51 14.91
N GLU A 90 14.03 -8.37 15.41
CA GLU A 90 13.19 -8.29 16.61
C GLU A 90 11.72 -8.60 16.34
N LEU A 91 11.21 -8.22 15.16
CA LEU A 91 9.80 -8.26 14.80
C LEU A 91 9.52 -9.27 13.69
N ASP A 92 8.32 -9.85 13.67
CA ASP A 92 7.93 -10.85 12.68
C ASP A 92 6.73 -10.41 11.83
N GLY A 93 6.71 -10.86 10.57
CA GLY A 93 5.55 -10.79 9.68
C GLY A 93 5.05 -9.37 9.36
N GLU A 94 3.92 -9.00 9.96
CA GLU A 94 3.24 -7.71 9.74
C GLU A 94 3.69 -6.61 10.71
N GLN A 95 4.42 -6.97 11.77
CA GLN A 95 5.03 -6.00 12.68
C GLN A 95 6.22 -5.30 12.03
N VAL A 96 6.91 -5.96 11.10
CA VAL A 96 8.03 -5.37 10.35
C VAL A 96 7.51 -4.31 9.38
N PRO A 97 8.10 -3.10 9.37
CA PRO A 97 7.68 -2.02 8.49
C PRO A 97 7.84 -2.41 7.00
N LYS A 98 6.78 -2.19 6.21
CA LYS A 98 6.73 -2.60 4.80
C LYS A 98 7.59 -1.70 3.93
N VAL A 99 8.44 -2.27 3.09
CA VAL A 99 9.43 -1.54 2.30
C VAL A 99 8.93 -1.25 0.87
N HIS A 100 9.18 -0.05 0.37
CA HIS A 100 8.92 0.34 -1.02
C HIS A 100 10.24 0.30 -1.80
N LEU A 101 10.47 -0.76 -2.57
CA LEU A 101 11.76 -1.02 -3.23
C LEU A 101 12.12 0.03 -4.29
N HIS A 102 11.14 0.57 -5.02
CA HIS A 102 11.32 1.63 -6.01
C HIS A 102 11.77 2.97 -5.40
N ALA A 103 11.45 3.18 -4.12
CA ALA A 103 11.70 4.42 -3.39
C ALA A 103 12.87 4.29 -2.41
N SER A 104 13.36 3.07 -2.21
CA SER A 104 14.52 2.79 -1.37
C SER A 104 15.79 2.90 -2.20
N HIS A 105 16.82 3.58 -1.69
CA HIS A 105 18.09 3.76 -2.39
C HIS A 105 18.94 2.48 -2.39
N GLU A 106 19.77 2.28 -3.43
CA GLU A 106 20.62 1.09 -3.59
C GLU A 106 21.55 0.84 -2.39
N LYS A 107 21.98 1.90 -1.70
CA LYS A 107 22.80 1.80 -0.47
C LYS A 107 22.13 1.05 0.69
N ALA A 108 20.81 0.86 0.65
CA ALA A 108 20.15 -0.05 1.59
C ALA A 108 20.67 -1.48 1.45
N LEU A 109 21.06 -1.89 0.23
CA LEU A 109 21.57 -3.23 -0.07
C LEU A 109 22.94 -3.55 0.54
N ASP A 110 23.65 -2.52 1.00
CA ASP A 110 24.94 -2.66 1.69
C ASP A 110 24.76 -3.19 3.13
N VAL A 111 23.58 -2.94 3.71
CA VAL A 111 23.23 -3.33 5.10
C VAL A 111 22.23 -4.48 5.12
N VAL A 112 21.24 -4.46 4.22
CA VAL A 112 20.13 -5.42 4.18
C VAL A 112 20.11 -6.12 2.82
N GLY A 113 20.02 -7.45 2.83
CA GLY A 113 19.92 -8.21 1.58
C GLY A 113 18.68 -7.86 0.76
N TYR A 114 18.82 -7.82 -0.57
CA TYR A 114 17.68 -7.61 -1.48
C TYR A 114 16.53 -8.63 -1.25
N LYS A 115 16.87 -9.87 -0.91
CA LYS A 115 15.89 -10.94 -0.62
C LYS A 115 15.01 -10.58 0.59
N ASP A 116 15.61 -10.02 1.62
CA ASP A 116 14.94 -9.60 2.85
C ASP A 116 14.04 -8.40 2.58
N LEU A 117 14.54 -7.36 1.91
CA LEU A 117 13.72 -6.21 1.52
C LEU A 117 12.53 -6.64 0.65
N LYS A 118 12.75 -7.57 -0.29
CA LYS A 118 11.69 -8.11 -1.15
C LYS A 118 10.64 -8.92 -0.39
N LYS A 119 11.04 -9.65 0.66
CA LYS A 119 10.11 -10.41 1.53
C LYS A 119 9.11 -9.48 2.24
N PHE A 120 9.56 -8.27 2.59
CA PHE A 120 8.74 -7.27 3.29
C PHE A 120 8.28 -6.14 2.36
N ALA A 121 8.35 -6.33 1.04
CA ALA A 121 7.95 -5.31 0.08
C ALA A 121 6.45 -5.00 0.18
N ALA A 122 6.08 -3.73 0.07
CA ALA A 122 4.71 -3.27 0.04
C ALA A 122 3.99 -3.72 -1.25
N GLN A 123 2.68 -3.97 -1.13
CA GLN A 123 1.84 -4.43 -2.23
C GLN A 123 1.75 -3.35 -3.33
N GLY A 124 2.21 -3.68 -4.54
CA GLY A 124 2.44 -2.74 -5.65
C GLY A 124 3.82 -2.91 -6.31
N GLU A 125 4.78 -3.50 -5.58
CA GLU A 125 6.16 -3.73 -6.06
C GLU A 125 6.38 -5.11 -6.69
N ALA A 126 5.53 -6.08 -6.34
CA ALA A 126 5.49 -7.38 -6.97
C ALA A 126 4.57 -7.32 -8.20
N THR A 127 5.19 -7.18 -9.37
CA THR A 127 4.59 -7.38 -10.71
C THR A 127 3.63 -6.28 -11.19
N ASN A 128 4.13 -5.45 -12.11
CA ASN A 128 3.28 -4.84 -13.14
C ASN A 128 3.90 -5.04 -14.53
N GLN A 129 3.95 -6.31 -14.95
CA GLN A 129 3.64 -6.64 -16.34
C GLN A 129 2.24 -7.25 -16.35
N SER A 130 1.23 -6.41 -16.15
CA SER A 130 -0.15 -6.60 -16.67
C SER A 130 -1.02 -5.54 -16.00
N GLY A 131 -1.19 -4.42 -16.68
CA GLY A 131 -1.93 -3.28 -16.14
C GLY A 131 -1.60 -1.99 -16.87
N ARG A 132 -1.42 -2.06 -18.20
CA ARG A 132 -1.54 -0.87 -19.04
C ARG A 132 -2.95 -0.33 -18.82
N GLN A 133 -3.09 0.68 -17.97
CA GLN A 133 -4.31 1.47 -17.95
C GLN A 133 -4.26 2.30 -19.24
N GLU A 134 -4.77 1.70 -20.31
CA GLU A 134 -4.97 2.33 -21.61
C GLU A 134 -6.09 3.37 -21.42
N THR A 135 -5.72 4.58 -20.97
CA THR A 135 -6.63 5.71 -20.91
C THR A 135 -6.85 6.25 -22.32
N HIS A 136 -7.65 5.54 -23.10
CA HIS A 136 -8.32 6.09 -24.27
C HIS A 136 -9.83 6.09 -24.02
N ILE A 137 -10.27 6.96 -23.10
CA ILE A 137 -11.66 7.41 -23.15
C ILE A 137 -11.75 8.38 -24.33
N ASN A 138 -12.32 7.92 -25.44
CA ASN A 138 -12.81 8.79 -26.51
C ASN A 138 -14.28 9.13 -26.17
N PRO A 139 -14.61 10.38 -25.76
CA PRO A 139 -16.00 10.75 -25.57
C PRO A 139 -16.59 11.15 -26.93
N SER A 140 -17.11 10.17 -27.67
CA SER A 140 -18.15 10.45 -28.67
C SER A 140 -19.16 9.31 -28.66
N SER A 141 -20.10 9.43 -27.73
CA SER A 141 -21.34 8.68 -27.74
C SER A 141 -22.15 9.15 -28.94
N GLY A 142 -22.27 8.28 -29.94
CA GLY A 142 -23.05 8.53 -31.14
C GLY A 142 -23.38 7.21 -31.80
N SER A 143 -24.42 6.53 -31.32
CA SER A 143 -25.22 5.55 -32.07
C SER A 143 -26.39 5.09 -31.20
N GLY A 144 -27.55 5.71 -31.40
CA GLY A 144 -28.83 5.15 -30.97
C GLY A 144 -29.25 4.03 -31.94
N PRO A 145 -29.98 3.00 -31.48
CA PRO A 145 -30.59 2.03 -32.36
C PRO A 145 -32.01 2.48 -32.79
N VAL A 146 -32.17 2.56 -34.11
CA VAL A 146 -33.33 2.26 -34.97
C VAL A 146 -34.76 2.64 -34.54
N LYS A 147 -35.40 3.40 -35.44
CA LYS A 147 -36.85 3.59 -35.52
C LYS A 147 -37.49 2.32 -36.09
N GLU A 148 -38.57 1.84 -35.49
CA GLU A 148 -39.74 1.40 -36.26
C GLU A 148 -41.01 1.65 -35.44
N ARG A 149 -41.98 2.30 -36.09
CA ARG A 149 -43.24 2.78 -35.53
C ARG A 149 -44.35 1.97 -36.20
N ASN A 150 -45.14 1.26 -35.41
CA ASN A 150 -46.47 0.80 -35.81
C ASN A 150 -47.45 0.97 -34.63
N GLU A 151 -48.30 1.99 -34.73
CA GLU A 151 -49.61 2.05 -34.06
C GLU A 151 -50.58 1.15 -34.84
N PHE A 152 -51.46 0.39 -34.18
CA PHE A 152 -52.91 0.36 -34.42
C PHE A 152 -53.65 -0.69 -33.55
N GLY A 153 -54.75 -0.29 -32.89
CA GLY A 153 -55.87 -1.14 -32.38
C GLY A 153 -55.53 -2.08 -31.22
N GLY A 154 -56.14 -2.03 -30.03
CA GLY A 154 -57.58 -1.95 -29.75
C GLY A 154 -58.17 -3.35 -29.72
N ASP A 155 -58.33 -3.97 -28.54
CA ASP A 155 -59.51 -4.77 -28.17
C ASP A 155 -59.51 -5.17 -26.68
N GLN A 156 -60.72 -5.29 -26.13
CA GLN A 156 -61.08 -5.50 -24.73
C GLN A 156 -61.08 -7.00 -24.35
N GLY A 157 -61.08 -7.31 -23.04
CA GLY A 157 -61.46 -8.63 -22.50
C GLY A 157 -60.62 -9.07 -21.29
N THR A 158 -61.00 -8.73 -20.05
CA THR A 158 -61.86 -9.51 -19.12
C THR A 158 -61.18 -10.66 -18.34
N VAL A 159 -61.46 -10.66 -17.02
CA VAL A 159 -61.48 -11.72 -15.96
C VAL A 159 -60.20 -12.13 -15.19
N ALA A 160 -60.10 -11.63 -13.95
CA ALA A 160 -60.00 -12.25 -12.59
C ALA A 160 -59.31 -13.66 -12.34
N PRO A 161 -59.26 -14.20 -11.09
CA PRO A 161 -58.07 -14.18 -10.20
C PRO A 161 -57.58 -15.58 -9.70
N GLY A 162 -56.39 -15.67 -9.09
CA GLY A 162 -55.95 -16.86 -8.34
C GLY A 162 -54.78 -16.55 -7.40
N ARG A 163 -55.02 -16.35 -6.08
CA ARG A 163 -54.91 -17.34 -4.99
C ARG A 163 -53.59 -18.13 -4.94
N GLY A 164 -52.78 -17.83 -3.93
CA GLY A 164 -51.61 -18.63 -3.52
C GLY A 164 -50.95 -18.09 -2.26
N LYS A 165 -51.60 -18.30 -1.11
CA LYS A 165 -51.02 -18.15 0.23
C LYS A 165 -50.03 -19.30 0.46
N SER A 166 -48.84 -19.03 1.01
CA SER A 166 -48.24 -19.98 1.96
C SER A 166 -47.32 -19.25 2.95
N GLN A 167 -47.72 -19.34 4.21
CA GLN A 167 -46.99 -18.99 5.41
C GLN A 167 -46.45 -20.27 6.03
N ASN A 168 -45.25 -20.22 6.60
CA ASN A 168 -44.72 -21.13 7.63
C ASN A 168 -43.34 -20.56 8.02
N VAL A 169 -43.04 -20.03 9.21
CA VAL A 169 -43.28 -20.38 10.63
C VAL A 169 -42.91 -21.82 11.01
N GLY A 170 -42.00 -21.94 11.98
CA GLY A 170 -41.51 -23.17 12.59
C GLY A 170 -40.17 -22.88 13.29
N THR A 171 -40.17 -22.27 14.49
CA THR A 171 -40.23 -22.88 15.83
C THR A 171 -38.92 -23.51 16.32
N ASP A 172 -38.34 -22.82 17.31
CA ASP A 172 -37.71 -23.31 18.54
C ASP A 172 -37.67 -24.82 18.78
N THR A 173 -36.51 -25.37 19.18
CA THR A 173 -36.41 -26.37 20.26
C THR A 173 -34.95 -26.49 20.73
N LYS A 174 -34.72 -26.21 22.02
CA LYS A 174 -33.59 -26.68 22.85
C LYS A 174 -34.02 -27.97 23.58
N PRO A 175 -33.12 -28.93 23.86
CA PRO A 175 -32.76 -29.26 25.26
C PRO A 175 -31.26 -29.63 25.40
N GLU A 176 -30.53 -29.18 26.43
CA GLU A 176 -30.28 -29.84 27.74
C GLU A 176 -29.86 -31.33 27.65
N GLY A 177 -28.66 -31.65 28.17
CA GLY A 177 -28.14 -33.03 28.22
C GLY A 177 -26.81 -33.17 28.96
N SER A 178 -26.91 -33.59 30.23
CA SER A 178 -25.92 -33.78 31.29
C SER A 178 -24.86 -34.89 31.12
N GLY A 179 -23.80 -34.82 31.95
CA GLY A 179 -23.00 -35.96 32.44
C GLY A 179 -21.55 -35.99 31.91
N GLY A 180 -20.49 -36.22 32.70
CA GLY A 180 -20.39 -36.77 34.03
C GLY A 180 -18.94 -36.75 34.56
N GLN A 181 -18.79 -37.32 35.74
CA GLN A 181 -17.73 -37.17 36.74
C GLN A 181 -16.72 -38.33 36.67
N ARG A 182 -15.60 -38.17 37.39
CA ARG A 182 -14.60 -39.17 37.86
C ARG A 182 -13.34 -39.31 36.97
N GLY A 183 -12.13 -39.34 37.52
CA GLY A 183 -11.71 -39.35 38.93
C GLY A 183 -10.22 -39.05 39.06
#